data_AF-A0A2I0U2S5-F1
#
_entry.id   AF-A0A2I0U2S5-F1
#
_cell.length_a   1.000
_cell.length_b   1.000
_cell.length_c   1.000
_cell.angle_alpha   90.00
_cell.angle_beta   90.00
_cell.angle_gamma   90.00
#
_symmetry.space_group_name_H-M   'P 1'
#
loop_
_entity.id
_entity.type
_entity.pdbx_description
1 polymer ?
#
loop_
_entity_poly.entity_id
_entity_poly.type
_entity_poly.pdbx_seq_one_letter_code
_entity_poly.pdbx_strand_id
1 'polypeptide(L)'
;MTWNVLMGMGGWLTVWYLRWMRLVSHLSLSNSRICMVFMLQVPEHTLLDLYKPLQSSTDHHTVLSNIFVGDMNSGIECNLSKSANDTKLCGMVDTLEGMGAIQRDLDRLERWAHANLMKFNQAKCKDLHLGHGNPRHKYRLGGERLESSPEEKDLGVLVDEKLNMSRQCALAAQKDNHILGCIKRSVASKSREVILPLYSTLMRPHLGYCVQLWCPQHSKDTDLLERVLRRAMKMIRGLEHLRY
;
A
#
# COMPACT_ATOMS: atom_id res chain seq x y z
N MET A 1 18.65 18.85 6.00
CA MET A 1 19.16 17.59 6.56
C MET A 1 18.64 16.45 5.71
N THR A 2 19.54 15.63 5.19
CA THR A 2 19.27 14.48 4.33
C THR A 2 18.34 13.49 5.04
N TRP A 3 17.24 13.13 4.38
CA TRP A 3 16.22 12.16 4.84
C TRP A 3 16.72 10.71 4.84
N ASN A 4 17.91 10.48 5.38
CA ASN A 4 18.45 9.14 5.55
C ASN A 4 18.65 8.88 7.04
N VAL A 5 18.33 7.64 7.44
CA VAL A 5 18.49 7.02 8.76
C VAL A 5 17.20 6.99 9.59
N LEU A 6 16.41 5.92 9.41
CA LEU A 6 16.30 4.81 10.37
C LEU A 6 15.26 3.78 9.85
N MET A 7 15.78 2.68 9.29
CA MET A 7 15.04 1.46 8.99
C MET A 7 15.08 0.57 10.25
N GLY A 8 13.93 0.36 10.88
CA GLY A 8 13.77 -0.60 11.97
C GLY A 8 12.53 -1.45 11.73
N MET A 9 12.74 -2.77 11.55
CA MET A 9 11.74 -3.86 11.43
C MET A 9 10.71 -3.80 10.29
N GLY A 10 10.48 -2.66 9.65
CA GLY A 10 9.67 -2.53 8.42
C GLY A 10 10.39 -2.88 7.11
N GLY A 11 11.64 -3.34 7.16
CA GLY A 11 12.52 -3.46 6.00
C GLY A 11 12.01 -4.39 4.91
N TRP A 12 11.55 -5.60 5.26
CA TRP A 12 11.15 -6.62 4.28
C TRP A 12 9.85 -6.28 3.55
N LEU A 13 8.80 -5.87 4.27
CA LEU A 13 7.53 -5.40 3.69
C LEU A 13 7.73 -4.16 2.82
N THR A 14 8.56 -3.22 3.28
CA THR A 14 8.87 -2.00 2.51
C THR A 14 9.65 -2.35 1.25
N VAL A 15 10.65 -3.24 1.32
CA VAL A 15 11.43 -3.68 0.14
C VAL A 15 10.55 -4.45 -0.84
N TRP A 16 9.67 -5.34 -0.36
CA TRP A 16 8.70 -6.07 -1.18
C TRP A 16 7.79 -5.10 -1.94
N TYR A 17 7.17 -4.16 -1.22
CA TYR A 17 6.25 -3.21 -1.80
C TYR A 17 6.95 -2.24 -2.76
N LEU A 18 8.16 -1.78 -2.41
CA LEU A 18 8.99 -0.94 -3.29
C LEU A 18 9.39 -1.66 -4.57
N ARG A 19 9.74 -2.95 -4.50
CA ARG A 19 10.08 -3.74 -5.69
C ARG A 19 8.87 -3.86 -6.61
N TRP A 20 7.69 -4.12 -6.05
CA TRP A 20 6.44 -4.19 -6.80
C TRP A 20 6.10 -2.84 -7.45
N MET A 21 6.17 -1.73 -6.70
CA MET A 21 5.87 -0.41 -7.26
C MET A 21 6.89 0.06 -8.28
N ARG A 22 8.18 -0.26 -8.11
CA ARG A 22 9.18 0.01 -9.16
C ARG A 22 8.90 -0.73 -10.45
N LEU A 23 8.51 -2.01 -10.35
CA LEU A 23 8.11 -2.80 -11.52
C LEU A 23 6.92 -2.14 -12.22
N VAL A 24 5.91 -1.73 -11.47
CA VAL A 24 4.72 -1.05 -11.98
C VAL A 24 5.08 0.28 -12.63
N SER A 25 5.89 1.11 -11.96
CA SER A 25 6.31 2.40 -12.51
C SER A 25 7.12 2.20 -13.79
N HIS A 26 7.98 1.18 -13.86
CA HIS A 26 8.72 0.85 -15.08
C HIS A 26 7.78 0.45 -16.22
N LEU A 27 6.80 -0.42 -15.94
CA LEU A 27 5.77 -0.80 -16.92
C LEU A 27 4.89 0.40 -17.33
N SER A 28 4.65 1.35 -16.43
CA SER A 28 3.85 2.53 -16.74
C SER A 28 4.64 3.55 -17.57
N LEU A 29 5.96 3.66 -17.34
CA LEU A 29 6.86 4.53 -18.09
C LEU A 29 7.05 4.07 -19.54
N SER A 30 6.79 2.80 -19.86
CA SER A 30 6.77 2.31 -21.24
C SER A 30 5.49 2.65 -22.02
N ASN A 31 4.62 3.53 -21.48
CA ASN A 31 3.30 3.86 -22.04
C ASN A 31 2.38 2.64 -22.23
N SER A 32 2.66 1.53 -21.56
CA SER A 32 1.85 0.33 -21.60
C SER A 32 0.58 0.52 -20.77
N ARG A 33 -0.53 -0.07 -21.22
CA ARG A 33 -1.77 -0.14 -20.42
C ARG A 33 -1.65 -1.33 -19.49
N ILE A 34 -1.90 -1.12 -18.20
CA ILE A 34 -1.67 -2.14 -17.16
C ILE A 34 -2.96 -2.39 -16.41
N CYS A 35 -3.20 -3.65 -16.06
CA CYS A 35 -4.19 -3.99 -15.06
C CYS A 35 -3.48 -4.57 -13.83
N MET A 36 -3.87 -4.07 -12.66
CA MET A 36 -3.51 -4.62 -11.37
C MET A 36 -4.73 -5.25 -10.74
N VAL A 37 -4.53 -6.40 -10.10
CA VAL A 37 -5.55 -7.03 -9.28
C VAL A 37 -5.00 -7.16 -7.87
N PHE A 38 -5.67 -6.49 -6.93
CA PHE A 38 -5.40 -6.60 -5.49
C PHE A 38 -6.31 -7.70 -4.94
N MET A 39 -5.72 -8.66 -4.23
CA MET A 39 -6.42 -9.82 -3.72
C MET A 39 -6.09 -10.04 -2.25
N LEU A 40 -7.12 -10.37 -1.47
CA LEU A 40 -6.96 -10.71 -0.06
C LEU A 40 -7.35 -12.16 0.18
N GLN A 41 -6.41 -12.94 0.70
CA GLN A 41 -6.64 -14.33 1.08
C GLN A 41 -7.16 -14.45 2.51
N VAL A 42 -8.06 -15.40 2.71
CA VAL A 42 -8.57 -15.79 4.02
C VAL A 42 -8.61 -17.32 4.11
N PRO A 43 -8.26 -17.92 5.27
CA PRO A 43 -8.44 -19.35 5.46
C PRO A 43 -9.93 -19.72 5.40
N GLU A 44 -10.23 -20.93 4.92
CA GLU A 44 -11.59 -21.46 5.04
C GLU A 44 -11.99 -21.68 6.50
N HIS A 45 -13.30 -21.68 6.78
CA HIS A 45 -13.84 -21.82 8.14
C HIS A 45 -13.28 -23.05 8.87
N THR A 46 -13.02 -24.13 8.13
CA THR A 46 -12.45 -25.39 8.61
C THR A 46 -11.02 -25.26 9.14
N LEU A 47 -10.24 -24.30 8.63
CA LEU A 47 -8.87 -24.00 9.11
C LEU A 47 -8.85 -22.92 10.20
N LEU A 48 -9.86 -22.06 10.29
CA LEU A 48 -9.94 -21.02 11.32
C LEU A 48 -9.87 -21.61 12.74
N ASP A 49 -10.50 -22.77 12.95
CA ASP A 49 -10.51 -23.45 14.25
C ASP A 49 -9.17 -24.12 14.59
N LEU A 50 -8.41 -24.55 13.57
CA LEU A 50 -7.03 -25.05 13.69
C LEU A 50 -5.99 -23.94 13.89
N TYR A 51 -6.25 -22.74 13.36
CA TYR A 51 -5.34 -21.58 13.44
C TYR A 51 -5.53 -20.71 14.69
N LYS A 52 -6.70 -20.77 15.35
CA LYS A 52 -7.00 -20.03 16.59
C LYS A 52 -5.90 -20.16 17.68
N PRO A 53 -5.32 -21.35 17.95
CA PRO A 53 -4.25 -21.48 18.94
C PRO A 53 -2.93 -20.83 18.50
N LEU A 54 -2.64 -20.85 17.18
CA LEU A 54 -1.39 -20.36 16.57
C LEU A 54 -1.33 -18.84 16.39
N GLN A 55 -2.47 -18.14 16.43
CA GLN A 55 -2.53 -16.66 16.39
C GLN A 55 -1.95 -15.99 17.65
N SER A 56 -1.72 -16.75 18.73
CA SER A 56 -1.19 -16.22 20.00
C SER A 56 0.34 -16.08 20.04
N SER A 57 1.08 -16.67 19.09
CA SER A 57 2.54 -16.57 18.98
C SER A 57 2.95 -15.95 17.64
N THR A 58 3.19 -14.64 17.63
CA THR A 58 3.39 -13.79 16.44
C THR A 58 4.56 -14.19 15.52
N ASP A 59 5.55 -14.92 16.04
CA ASP A 59 6.80 -15.16 15.31
C ASP A 59 6.75 -16.43 14.43
N HIS A 60 6.02 -17.47 14.85
CA HIS A 60 5.91 -18.73 14.09
C HIS A 60 4.86 -18.65 12.97
N HIS A 61 3.80 -17.84 13.17
CA HIS A 61 2.71 -17.67 12.21
C HIS A 61 3.20 -17.06 10.87
N THR A 62 4.13 -16.10 10.94
CA THR A 62 4.65 -15.41 9.75
C THR A 62 5.54 -16.31 8.89
N VAL A 63 6.34 -17.18 9.52
CA VAL A 63 7.22 -18.12 8.80
C VAL A 63 6.40 -19.24 8.15
N LEU A 64 5.45 -19.82 8.89
CA LEU A 64 4.58 -20.87 8.36
C LEU A 64 3.67 -20.37 7.22
N SER A 65 3.14 -19.14 7.34
CA SER A 65 2.36 -18.51 6.26
C SER A 65 3.20 -18.30 4.99
N ASN A 66 4.47 -17.89 5.10
CA ASN A 66 5.32 -17.71 3.91
C ASN A 66 5.75 -19.03 3.25
N ILE A 67 5.91 -20.11 4.03
CA ILE A 67 6.21 -21.45 3.50
C ILE A 67 5.00 -22.01 2.75
N PHE A 68 3.80 -21.82 3.30
CA PHE A 68 2.56 -22.34 2.71
C PHE A 68 2.21 -21.69 1.37
N VAL A 69 2.61 -20.44 1.15
CA VAL A 69 2.32 -19.68 -0.08
C VAL A 69 3.46 -19.84 -1.12
N GLY A 70 4.50 -20.63 -0.83
CA GLY A 70 5.74 -20.71 -1.62
C GLY A 70 5.54 -21.09 -3.09
N ASP A 71 4.67 -22.06 -3.36
CA ASP A 71 4.40 -22.65 -4.68
C ASP A 71 3.30 -21.93 -5.49
N MET A 72 2.61 -20.95 -4.89
CA MET A 72 1.53 -20.17 -5.53
C MET A 72 1.92 -19.56 -6.89
N ASN A 73 3.19 -19.24 -7.09
CA ASN A 73 3.66 -18.60 -8.33
C ASN A 73 3.87 -19.61 -9.48
N SER A 74 3.66 -20.91 -9.22
CA SER A 74 3.89 -21.96 -10.20
C SER A 74 2.96 -21.81 -11.40
N GLY A 75 3.55 -21.64 -12.58
CA GLY A 75 2.82 -21.48 -13.83
C GLY A 75 2.09 -20.15 -13.99
N ILE A 76 2.38 -19.13 -13.16
CA ILE A 76 1.84 -17.77 -13.34
C ILE A 76 2.64 -17.03 -14.43
N GLU A 77 1.93 -16.49 -15.42
CA GLU A 77 2.51 -15.79 -16.57
C GLU A 77 2.76 -14.30 -16.27
N CYS A 78 1.88 -13.67 -15.51
CA CYS A 78 1.92 -12.27 -15.14
C CYS A 78 2.84 -12.02 -13.92
N ASN A 79 3.08 -10.75 -13.61
CA ASN A 79 3.85 -10.40 -12.43
C ASN A 79 3.01 -10.59 -11.16
N LEU A 80 3.41 -11.54 -10.33
CA LEU A 80 2.77 -11.84 -9.05
C LEU A 80 3.65 -11.39 -7.88
N SER A 81 3.04 -10.66 -6.95
CA SER A 81 3.66 -10.22 -5.71
C SER A 81 2.83 -10.70 -4.53
N LYS A 82 3.46 -11.42 -3.59
CA LYS A 82 2.79 -12.03 -2.42
C LYS A 82 3.39 -11.58 -1.09
N SER A 83 2.55 -11.28 -0.12
CA SER A 83 2.95 -10.93 1.25
C SER A 83 1.88 -11.39 2.24
N ALA A 84 2.18 -12.40 3.07
CA ALA A 84 1.22 -12.99 4.01
C ALA A 84 -0.12 -13.32 3.31
N ASN A 85 -1.16 -12.54 3.59
CA ASN A 85 -2.51 -12.67 3.02
C ASN A 85 -2.79 -11.75 1.82
N ASP A 86 -1.90 -10.80 1.52
CA ASP A 86 -2.04 -9.86 0.41
C ASP A 86 -1.34 -10.40 -0.85
N THR A 87 -2.10 -10.57 -1.93
CA THR A 87 -1.60 -11.03 -3.23
C THR A 87 -1.94 -10.00 -4.29
N LYS A 88 -0.97 -9.68 -5.16
CA LYS A 88 -1.14 -8.72 -6.25
C LYS A 88 -0.69 -9.31 -7.55
N LEU A 89 -1.57 -9.29 -8.54
CA LEU A 89 -1.29 -9.70 -9.91
C LEU A 89 -1.23 -8.45 -10.79
N CYS A 90 -0.24 -8.38 -11.68
CA CYS A 90 -0.06 -7.24 -12.58
C CYS A 90 0.36 -7.72 -13.96
N GLY A 91 -0.31 -7.23 -15.00
CA GLY A 91 -0.01 -7.58 -16.39
C GLY A 91 -0.29 -6.43 -17.35
N MET A 92 0.41 -6.44 -18.49
CA MET A 92 0.11 -5.54 -19.59
C MET A 92 -1.17 -6.01 -20.29
N VAL A 93 -2.04 -5.07 -20.63
CA VAL A 93 -3.35 -5.32 -21.26
C VAL A 93 -3.45 -4.64 -22.62
N ASP A 94 -2.32 -4.50 -23.31
CA ASP A 94 -2.27 -3.91 -24.64
C ASP A 94 -2.85 -4.82 -25.72
N THR A 95 -2.85 -6.13 -25.46
CA THR A 95 -3.32 -7.19 -26.36
C THR A 95 -4.37 -8.06 -25.67
N LEU A 96 -5.20 -8.74 -26.48
CA LEU A 96 -6.14 -9.76 -25.97
C LEU A 96 -5.41 -10.91 -25.26
N GLU A 97 -4.19 -11.23 -25.70
CA GLU A 97 -3.36 -12.25 -25.07
C GLU A 97 -2.97 -11.85 -23.64
N GLY A 98 -2.55 -10.60 -23.43
CA GLY A 98 -2.21 -10.08 -22.10
C GLY A 98 -3.41 -10.05 -21.14
N MET A 99 -4.59 -9.65 -21.64
CA MET A 99 -5.84 -9.76 -20.87
C MET A 99 -6.16 -11.23 -20.54
N GLY A 100 -6.02 -12.12 -21.53
CA GLY A 100 -6.22 -13.55 -21.34
C GLY A 100 -5.25 -14.16 -20.33
N ALA A 101 -3.99 -13.72 -20.29
CA ALA A 101 -2.99 -14.17 -19.33
C ALA A 101 -3.39 -13.82 -17.89
N ILE A 102 -3.86 -12.58 -17.66
CA ILE A 102 -4.36 -12.18 -16.33
C ILE A 102 -5.52 -13.07 -15.90
N GLN A 103 -6.51 -13.33 -16.77
CA GLN A 103 -7.63 -14.20 -16.40
C GLN A 103 -7.18 -15.64 -16.12
N ARG A 104 -6.31 -16.22 -16.96
CA ARG A 104 -5.76 -17.56 -16.73
C ARG A 104 -5.03 -17.67 -15.39
N ASP A 105 -4.27 -16.63 -15.03
CA ASP A 105 -3.55 -16.59 -13.77
C ASP A 105 -4.48 -16.42 -12.57
N LEU A 106 -5.54 -15.61 -12.67
CA LEU A 106 -6.60 -15.57 -11.65
C LEU A 106 -7.25 -16.94 -11.45
N ASP A 107 -7.54 -17.66 -12.54
CA ASP A 107 -8.12 -19.00 -12.47
C ASP A 107 -7.14 -20.02 -11.84
N ARG A 108 -5.82 -19.88 -12.09
CA ARG A 108 -4.78 -20.69 -11.45
C ARG A 108 -4.69 -20.39 -9.96
N LEU A 109 -4.71 -19.11 -9.58
CA LEU A 109 -4.66 -18.67 -8.19
C LEU A 109 -5.88 -19.15 -7.40
N GLU A 110 -7.07 -19.11 -7.99
CA GLU A 110 -8.30 -19.64 -7.37
C GLU A 110 -8.21 -21.15 -7.13
N ARG A 111 -7.75 -21.91 -8.13
CA ARG A 111 -7.54 -23.37 -7.97
C ARG A 111 -6.51 -23.69 -6.90
N TRP A 112 -5.40 -22.93 -6.87
CA TRP A 112 -4.39 -23.08 -5.84
C TRP A 112 -4.96 -22.79 -4.45
N ALA A 113 -5.74 -21.70 -4.29
CA ALA A 113 -6.34 -21.33 -3.02
C ALA A 113 -7.26 -22.47 -2.52
N HIS A 114 -8.14 -22.97 -3.38
CA HIS A 114 -9.03 -24.07 -3.05
C HIS A 114 -8.27 -25.36 -2.67
N ALA A 115 -7.22 -25.72 -3.42
CA ALA A 115 -6.40 -26.89 -3.11
C ALA A 115 -5.67 -26.77 -1.74
N ASN A 116 -5.41 -25.54 -1.31
CA ASN A 116 -4.74 -25.22 -0.05
C ASN A 116 -5.71 -24.82 1.08
N LEU A 117 -7.01 -25.08 0.93
CA LEU A 117 -8.05 -24.75 1.92
C LEU A 117 -8.09 -23.24 2.27
N MET A 118 -7.75 -22.41 1.30
CA MET A 118 -7.81 -20.96 1.34
C MET A 118 -8.89 -20.47 0.36
N LYS A 119 -9.38 -19.25 0.58
CA LYS A 119 -10.26 -18.57 -0.38
C LYS A 119 -9.89 -17.10 -0.49
N PHE A 120 -10.24 -16.49 -1.61
CA PHE A 120 -10.13 -15.04 -1.75
C PHE A 120 -11.39 -14.36 -1.21
N ASN A 121 -11.20 -13.25 -0.48
CA ASN A 121 -12.30 -12.39 -0.09
C ASN A 121 -12.70 -11.52 -1.29
N GLN A 122 -13.62 -12.03 -2.11
CA GLN A 122 -14.06 -11.39 -3.36
C GLN A 122 -14.50 -9.94 -3.16
N ALA A 123 -15.18 -9.61 -2.06
CA ALA A 123 -15.60 -8.23 -1.74
C ALA A 123 -14.43 -7.26 -1.47
N LYS A 124 -13.24 -7.78 -1.15
CA LYS A 124 -12.01 -7.01 -0.97
C LYS A 124 -11.06 -7.13 -2.15
N CYS A 125 -11.33 -8.04 -3.09
CA CYS A 125 -10.53 -8.21 -4.30
C CYS A 125 -11.01 -7.25 -5.38
N LYS A 126 -10.10 -6.46 -5.94
CA LYS A 126 -10.45 -5.40 -6.88
C LYS A 126 -9.42 -5.24 -7.98
N ASP A 127 -9.87 -4.81 -9.15
CA ASP A 127 -8.99 -4.43 -10.23
C ASP A 127 -8.80 -2.90 -10.33
N LEU A 128 -7.58 -2.50 -10.65
CA LEU A 128 -7.16 -1.13 -10.89
C LEU A 128 -6.51 -1.07 -12.28
N HIS A 129 -7.05 -0.21 -13.14
CA HIS A 129 -6.61 -0.07 -14.53
C HIS A 129 -5.76 1.19 -14.66
N LEU A 130 -4.50 1.01 -15.05
CA LEU A 130 -3.53 2.09 -15.22
C LEU A 130 -3.28 2.38 -16.70
N GLY A 131 -2.90 3.62 -16.99
CA GLY A 131 -2.56 4.07 -18.33
C GLY A 131 -3.75 4.63 -19.11
N HIS A 132 -3.46 5.58 -19.99
CA HIS A 132 -4.49 6.24 -20.80
C HIS A 132 -5.05 5.28 -21.87
N GLY A 133 -6.36 5.36 -22.14
CA GLY A 133 -7.02 4.49 -23.13
C GLY A 133 -7.04 3.00 -22.73
N ASN A 134 -6.98 2.71 -21.44
CA ASN A 134 -7.09 1.34 -20.94
C ASN A 134 -8.46 0.74 -21.32
N PRO A 135 -8.51 -0.48 -21.90
CA PRO A 135 -9.76 -1.12 -22.31
C PRO A 135 -10.67 -1.52 -21.14
N ARG A 136 -10.17 -1.49 -19.89
CA ARG A 136 -10.92 -1.79 -18.67
C ARG A 136 -11.61 -3.15 -18.75
N HIS A 137 -10.87 -4.15 -19.22
CA HIS A 137 -11.34 -5.53 -19.33
C HIS A 137 -11.86 -6.03 -17.98
N LYS A 138 -12.94 -6.82 -18.02
CA LYS A 138 -13.63 -7.29 -16.81
C LYS A 138 -13.19 -8.70 -16.45
N TYR A 139 -12.49 -8.80 -15.33
CA TYR A 139 -11.97 -10.06 -14.83
C TYR A 139 -12.94 -10.75 -13.86
N ARG A 140 -12.74 -12.05 -13.67
CA ARG A 140 -13.46 -12.85 -12.69
C ARG A 140 -12.51 -13.56 -11.75
N LEU A 141 -12.95 -13.75 -10.50
CA LEU A 141 -12.26 -14.53 -9.48
C LEU A 141 -13.29 -15.39 -8.76
N GLY A 142 -13.14 -16.72 -8.78
CA GLY A 142 -14.10 -17.65 -8.17
C GLY A 142 -15.52 -17.54 -8.73
N GLY A 143 -15.67 -17.27 -10.04
CA GLY A 143 -16.96 -17.12 -10.73
C GLY A 143 -17.61 -15.74 -10.64
N GLU A 144 -17.24 -14.94 -9.64
CA GLU A 144 -17.70 -13.56 -9.45
C GLU A 144 -16.86 -12.57 -10.26
N ARG A 145 -17.47 -11.45 -10.66
CA ARG A 145 -16.75 -10.37 -11.36
C ARG A 145 -16.02 -9.50 -10.35
N LEU A 146 -14.77 -9.17 -10.65
CA LEU A 146 -14.01 -8.22 -9.85
C LEU A 146 -14.57 -6.81 -10.04
N GLU A 147 -14.70 -6.09 -8.94
CA GLU A 147 -15.06 -4.67 -8.98
C GLU A 147 -13.84 -3.85 -9.42
N SER A 148 -14.08 -2.93 -10.35
CA SER A 148 -13.06 -1.97 -10.77
C SER A 148 -13.09 -0.76 -9.86
N SER A 149 -11.91 -0.37 -9.38
CA SER A 149 -11.73 0.82 -8.55
C SER A 149 -10.76 1.79 -9.20
N PRO A 150 -11.01 3.12 -9.14
CA PRO A 150 -10.07 4.13 -9.63
C PRO A 150 -8.85 4.30 -8.70
N GLU A 151 -8.93 3.76 -7.48
CA GLU A 151 -7.87 3.83 -6.48
C GLU A 151 -7.95 2.67 -5.51
N GLU A 152 -6.79 2.17 -5.07
CA GLU A 152 -6.73 1.15 -4.03
C GLU A 152 -5.71 1.49 -2.96
N LYS A 153 -6.09 1.20 -1.70
CA LYS A 153 -5.24 1.45 -0.55
C LYS A 153 -4.57 0.15 -0.14
N ASP A 154 -3.26 0.11 -0.32
CA ASP A 154 -2.46 -1.06 0.03
C ASP A 154 -1.37 -0.69 1.04
N LEU A 155 -1.30 -1.46 2.14
CA LEU A 155 -0.38 -1.24 3.26
C LEU A 155 -0.34 0.21 3.75
N GLY A 156 -1.46 0.92 3.69
CA GLY A 156 -1.57 2.33 4.11
C GLY A 156 -1.26 3.37 3.04
N VAL A 157 -0.90 2.95 1.82
CA VAL A 157 -0.56 3.84 0.70
C VAL A 157 -1.62 3.72 -0.38
N LEU A 158 -2.11 4.87 -0.84
CA LEU A 158 -3.06 4.96 -1.92
C LEU A 158 -2.34 4.87 -3.28
N VAL A 159 -2.83 3.98 -4.14
CA VAL A 159 -2.41 3.83 -5.53
C VAL A 159 -3.60 4.20 -6.41
N ASP A 160 -3.45 5.22 -7.27
CA ASP A 160 -4.49 5.67 -8.18
C ASP A 160 -4.20 5.32 -9.65
N GLU A 161 -5.21 5.44 -10.52
CA GLU A 161 -5.11 5.12 -11.95
C GLU A 161 -4.00 5.88 -12.70
N LYS A 162 -3.55 7.02 -12.16
CA LYS A 162 -2.52 7.89 -12.73
C LYS A 162 -1.14 7.65 -12.12
N LEU A 163 -1.05 6.80 -11.09
CA LEU A 163 0.14 6.62 -10.25
C LEU A 163 0.73 7.95 -9.73
N ASN A 164 -0.10 8.98 -9.56
CA ASN A 164 0.38 10.24 -8.99
C ASN A 164 0.28 10.15 -7.45
N MET A 165 1.29 10.66 -6.76
CA MET A 165 1.29 10.61 -5.29
C MET A 165 0.58 11.83 -4.68
N SER A 166 -0.01 12.72 -5.48
CA SER A 166 -0.65 13.95 -4.98
C SER A 166 -1.82 13.65 -4.05
N ARG A 167 -2.65 12.64 -4.37
CA ARG A 167 -3.77 12.27 -3.50
C ARG A 167 -3.30 11.66 -2.18
N GLN A 168 -2.27 10.82 -2.22
CA GLN A 168 -1.60 10.29 -1.02
C GLN A 168 -1.03 11.43 -0.16
N CYS A 169 -0.34 12.41 -0.77
CA CYS A 169 0.19 13.58 -0.08
C CYS A 169 -0.91 14.41 0.58
N ALA A 170 -2.05 14.60 -0.11
CA ALA A 170 -3.20 15.32 0.43
C ALA A 170 -3.81 14.61 1.65
N LEU A 171 -3.96 13.28 1.59
CA LEU A 171 -4.46 12.49 2.72
C LEU A 171 -3.50 12.51 3.91
N ALA A 172 -2.20 12.39 3.67
CA ALA A 172 -1.18 12.51 4.71
C ALA A 172 -1.24 13.89 5.37
N ALA A 173 -1.25 14.97 4.56
CA ALA A 173 -1.36 16.32 5.06
C ALA A 173 -2.65 16.55 5.84
N GLN A 174 -3.78 15.99 5.41
CA GLN A 174 -5.06 16.10 6.13
C GLN A 174 -4.98 15.44 7.51
N LYS A 175 -4.47 14.21 7.57
CA LYS A 175 -4.30 13.46 8.83
C LYS A 175 -3.39 14.20 9.79
N ASP A 176 -2.28 14.72 9.30
CA ASP A 176 -1.32 15.44 10.12
C ASP A 176 -1.86 16.80 10.60
N ASN A 177 -2.62 17.52 9.76
CA ASN A 177 -3.32 18.72 10.19
C ASN A 177 -4.36 18.40 11.29
N HIS A 178 -5.02 17.24 11.22
CA HIS A 178 -5.97 16.82 12.25
C HIS A 178 -5.25 16.55 13.59
N ILE A 179 -4.14 15.80 13.57
CA ILE A 179 -3.27 15.56 14.73
C ILE A 179 -2.78 16.89 15.31
N LEU A 180 -2.29 17.79 14.45
CA LEU A 180 -1.83 19.11 14.88
C LEU A 180 -2.94 19.92 15.54
N GLY A 181 -4.16 19.86 15.00
CA GLY A 181 -5.35 20.46 15.59
C GLY A 181 -5.66 19.90 16.98
N CYS A 182 -5.52 18.58 17.17
CA CYS A 182 -5.67 17.93 18.47
C CYS A 182 -4.63 18.44 19.48
N ILE A 183 -3.33 18.41 19.13
CA ILE A 183 -2.25 18.94 19.98
C ILE A 183 -2.50 20.40 20.34
N LYS A 184 -2.93 21.21 19.36
CA LYS A 184 -3.20 22.64 19.57
C LYS A 184 -4.26 22.87 20.64
N ARG A 185 -5.33 22.05 20.65
CA ARG A 185 -6.46 22.15 21.58
C ARG A 185 -6.19 21.52 22.94
N SER A 186 -5.51 20.38 23.00
CA SER A 186 -5.36 19.60 24.24
C SER A 186 -4.14 19.99 25.07
N VAL A 187 -3.08 20.53 24.44
CA VAL A 187 -1.83 20.84 25.14
C VAL A 187 -1.76 22.34 25.44
N ALA A 188 -1.89 22.72 26.72
CA ALA A 188 -1.81 24.13 27.12
C ALA A 188 -0.39 24.71 26.93
N SER A 189 0.65 23.94 27.30
CA SER A 189 2.05 24.36 27.16
C SER A 189 2.49 24.36 25.70
N LYS A 190 3.06 25.49 25.25
CA LYS A 190 3.63 25.65 23.89
C LYS A 190 5.16 25.65 23.90
N SER A 191 5.76 25.14 24.98
CA SER A 191 7.21 25.01 25.11
C SER A 191 7.76 23.98 24.11
N ARG A 192 9.02 24.15 23.71
CA ARG A 192 9.71 23.24 22.80
C ARG A 192 9.81 21.83 23.39
N GLU A 193 10.05 21.74 24.69
CA GLU A 193 10.24 20.51 25.45
C GLU A 193 8.97 19.65 25.48
N VAL A 194 7.79 20.25 25.32
CA VAL A 194 6.50 19.55 25.30
C VAL A 194 6.04 19.27 23.87
N ILE A 195 6.10 20.27 22.98
CA ILE A 195 5.55 20.13 21.63
C ILE A 195 6.44 19.28 20.72
N LEU A 196 7.78 19.38 20.84
CA LEU A 196 8.70 18.68 19.95
C LEU A 196 8.65 17.14 20.10
N PRO A 197 8.57 16.57 21.32
CA PRO A 197 8.35 15.13 21.48
C PRO A 197 7.01 14.68 20.88
N LEU A 198 5.92 15.42 21.14
CA LEU A 198 4.58 15.07 20.61
C LEU A 198 4.53 15.10 19.08
N TYR A 199 5.15 16.10 18.47
CA TYR A 199 5.31 16.16 17.02
C TYR A 199 6.10 14.94 16.49
N SER A 200 7.21 14.62 17.15
CA SER A 200 8.10 13.52 16.73
C SER A 200 7.44 12.15 16.88
N THR A 201 6.60 11.94 17.88
CA THR A 201 5.92 10.66 18.10
C THR A 201 4.65 10.51 17.25
N LEU A 202 3.91 11.59 17.01
CA LEU A 202 2.61 11.50 16.34
C LEU A 202 2.67 11.76 14.83
N MET A 203 3.53 12.66 14.36
CA MET A 203 3.55 13.06 12.94
C MET A 203 4.71 12.42 12.17
N ARG A 204 5.89 12.29 12.77
CA ARG A 204 7.07 11.71 12.09
C ARG A 204 6.83 10.29 11.58
N PRO A 205 6.14 9.37 12.31
CA PRO A 205 5.85 8.05 11.77
C PRO A 205 4.93 8.10 10.55
N HIS A 206 3.96 9.03 10.50
CA HIS A 206 3.04 9.16 9.37
C HIS A 206 3.70 9.74 8.13
N LEU A 207 4.55 10.75 8.29
CA LEU A 207 5.30 11.36 7.19
C LEU A 207 6.49 10.51 6.73
N GLY A 208 7.06 9.70 7.62
CA GLY A 208 8.20 8.83 7.30
C GLY A 208 7.80 7.47 6.73
N TYR A 209 6.61 6.97 7.06
CA TYR A 209 6.15 5.65 6.63
C TYR A 209 5.96 5.60 5.12
N CYS A 210 6.60 4.61 4.48
CA CYS A 210 6.59 4.40 3.03
C CYS A 210 6.95 5.65 2.19
N VAL A 211 7.68 6.62 2.74
CA VAL A 211 8.02 7.85 1.98
C VAL A 211 8.86 7.56 0.73
N GLN A 212 9.70 6.51 0.77
CA GLN A 212 10.49 6.06 -0.39
C GLN A 212 9.63 5.66 -1.58
N LEU A 213 8.37 5.33 -1.31
CA LEU A 213 7.41 4.88 -2.28
C LEU A 213 6.55 6.04 -2.79
N TRP A 214 6.04 6.88 -1.90
CA TRP A 214 5.15 7.99 -2.29
C TRP A 214 5.86 9.33 -2.45
N CYS A 215 7.20 9.33 -2.43
CA CYS A 215 8.05 10.51 -2.52
C CYS A 215 7.42 11.58 -3.45
N PRO A 216 7.07 12.77 -2.92
CA PRO A 216 6.40 13.81 -3.69
C PRO A 216 7.15 14.12 -4.98
N GLN A 217 6.54 13.85 -6.13
CA GLN A 217 7.15 14.09 -7.43
C GLN A 217 6.95 15.53 -7.90
N HIS A 218 5.88 16.18 -7.42
CA HIS A 218 5.53 17.53 -7.81
C HIS A 218 5.81 18.53 -6.69
N SER A 219 6.31 19.72 -7.05
CA SER A 219 6.58 20.81 -6.10
C SER A 219 5.36 21.16 -5.25
N LYS A 220 4.16 21.15 -5.85
CA LYS A 220 2.88 21.40 -5.14
C LYS A 220 2.65 20.43 -3.96
N ASP A 221 3.09 19.18 -4.10
CA ASP A 221 2.88 18.12 -3.10
C ASP A 221 3.91 18.26 -1.98
N THR A 222 5.16 18.57 -2.32
CA THR A 222 6.21 18.95 -1.36
C THR A 222 5.78 20.18 -0.56
N ASP A 223 5.33 21.24 -1.24
CA ASP A 223 4.85 22.47 -0.61
C ASP A 223 3.70 22.20 0.36
N LEU A 224 2.79 21.31 0.00
CA LEU A 224 1.65 20.92 0.84
C LEU A 224 2.12 20.31 2.16
N LEU A 225 3.07 19.38 2.11
CA LEU A 225 3.60 18.71 3.30
C LEU A 225 4.47 19.67 4.13
N GLU A 226 5.31 20.48 3.49
CA GLU A 226 6.08 21.50 4.18
C GLU A 226 5.20 22.56 4.88
N ARG A 227 4.01 22.85 4.35
CA ARG A 227 3.06 23.74 5.03
C ARG A 227 2.58 23.15 6.35
N VAL A 228 2.40 21.84 6.43
CA VAL A 228 2.05 21.14 7.68
C VAL A 228 3.20 21.27 8.69
N LEU A 229 4.42 21.02 8.24
CA LEU A 229 5.64 21.18 9.05
C LEU A 229 5.79 22.60 9.59
N ARG A 230 5.61 23.61 8.72
CA ARG A 230 5.65 25.03 9.09
C ARG A 230 4.59 25.40 10.12
N ARG A 231 3.37 24.85 10.01
CA ARG A 231 2.32 25.06 11.01
C ARG A 231 2.69 24.46 12.37
N ALA A 232 3.32 23.29 12.38
CA ALA A 232 3.81 22.67 13.60
C ALA A 232 4.91 23.50 14.27
N MET A 233 5.89 24.00 13.51
CA MET A 233 6.96 24.84 14.06
C MET A 233 6.42 26.15 14.67
N LYS A 234 5.43 26.78 14.02
CA LYS A 234 4.78 28.00 14.55
C LYS A 234 4.02 27.80 15.86
N MET A 235 3.76 26.56 16.28
CA MET A 235 3.16 26.27 17.58
C MET A 235 4.17 26.23 18.72
N ILE A 236 5.47 26.19 18.41
CA ILE A 236 6.54 26.11 19.40
C ILE A 236 7.01 27.52 19.74
N ARG A 237 6.95 27.87 21.03
CA ARG A 237 7.48 29.14 21.53
C ARG A 237 8.97 29.28 21.21
N GLY A 238 9.36 30.42 20.64
CA GLY A 238 10.73 30.72 20.25
C GLY A 238 11.12 30.22 18.86
N LEU A 239 10.25 29.47 18.16
CA LEU A 239 10.49 29.00 16.79
C LEU A 239 9.49 29.60 15.78
N GLU A 240 8.66 30.55 16.19
CA GLU A 240 7.56 31.09 15.36
C GLU A 240 8.05 31.81 14.09
N HIS A 241 9.23 32.41 14.17
CA HIS A 241 9.82 33.25 13.13
C HIS A 241 10.85 32.51 12.27
N LEU A 242 11.18 31.25 12.59
CA LEU A 242 12.12 30.48 11.80
C LEU A 242 11.49 30.06 10.47
N ARG A 243 12.22 30.27 9.38
CA ARG A 243 11.86 29.70 8.08
C ARG A 243 12.35 28.25 8.03
N TYR A 244 11.47 27.38 7.54
CA TYR A 244 11.79 25.99 7.20
C TYR A 244 12.73 25.95 6.00
#